data_AF-A0A8T7M4Q7-F1
#
_entry.id   AF-A0A8T7M4Q7-F1
#
_cell.length_a   1.000
_cell.length_b   1.000
_cell.length_c   1.000
_cell.angle_alpha   90.00
_cell.angle_beta   90.00
_cell.angle_gamma   90.00
#
_symmetry.space_group_name_H-M   'P 1'
#
loop_
_entity.id
_entity.type
_entity.pdbx_description
1 polymer ?
#
loop_
_entity_poly.entity_id
_entity_poly.type
_entity_poly.pdbx_seq_one_letter_code
_entity_poly.pdbx_strand_id
1 'polypeptide(L)'
;MSDSFNIDNKKAQIEREKILYRYTTALEQGDDETVLVLLSQAQNDPVLKQKMNEITEYFYAEVVEEIKAAEDKLVRDLALQHIQQTEEPGELPPLTLGNVVARLQAEAATGGPLRLEINQLLSQVSQEASSLPLPATLSQAAIKFLFRQAGFTASDRLLKLFREKAVFLSMGREKGMAQLAAARRQARARNKKLQGEEHS
;
A
#
# COMPACT_ATOMS: atom_id res chain seq x y z
N MET A 1 -34.11 -8.20 -57.43
CA MET A 1 -32.96 -8.84 -56.75
C MET A 1 -32.42 -8.03 -55.56
N SER A 2 -32.98 -6.85 -55.24
CA SER A 2 -32.47 -6.00 -54.16
C SER A 2 -33.02 -6.32 -52.75
N ASP A 3 -34.12 -7.08 -52.62
CA ASP A 3 -34.74 -7.37 -51.32
C ASP A 3 -34.07 -8.52 -50.55
N SER A 4 -33.48 -9.50 -51.23
CA SER A 4 -32.86 -10.66 -50.55
C SER A 4 -31.63 -10.25 -49.73
N PHE A 5 -30.82 -9.32 -50.24
CA PHE A 5 -29.62 -8.83 -49.57
C PHE A 5 -29.92 -8.05 -48.27
N ASN A 6 -31.08 -7.40 -48.20
CA ASN A 6 -31.51 -6.62 -47.05
C ASN A 6 -32.05 -7.52 -45.92
N ILE A 7 -32.73 -8.61 -46.29
CA ILE A 7 -33.27 -9.60 -45.34
C ILE A 7 -32.13 -10.37 -44.66
N ASP A 8 -31.11 -10.78 -45.40
CA ASP A 8 -29.98 -11.55 -44.86
C ASP A 8 -29.11 -10.72 -43.91
N ASN A 9 -28.91 -9.44 -44.22
CA ASN A 9 -28.18 -8.52 -43.34
C ASN A 9 -28.95 -8.23 -42.03
N LYS A 10 -30.28 -8.07 -42.12
CA LYS A 10 -31.15 -7.89 -40.94
C LYS A 10 -31.16 -9.13 -40.04
N LYS A 11 -31.19 -10.33 -40.62
CA LYS A 11 -31.08 -11.59 -39.85
C LYS A 11 -29.72 -11.71 -39.15
N ALA A 12 -28.63 -11.41 -39.85
CA ALA A 12 -27.29 -11.42 -39.25
C ALA A 12 -27.17 -10.41 -38.09
N GLN A 13 -27.79 -9.24 -38.22
CA GLN A 13 -27.83 -8.26 -37.14
C GLN A 13 -28.59 -8.76 -35.91
N ILE A 14 -29.76 -9.40 -36.10
CA ILE A 14 -30.54 -9.96 -34.99
C ILE A 14 -29.77 -11.06 -34.25
N GLU A 15 -29.05 -11.92 -34.97
CA GLU A 15 -28.24 -12.96 -34.34
C GLU A 15 -27.07 -12.37 -33.52
N ARG A 16 -26.43 -11.31 -34.03
CA ARG A 16 -25.41 -10.58 -33.26
C ARG A 16 -25.97 -9.97 -31.98
N GLU A 17 -27.16 -9.36 -32.04
CA GLU A 17 -27.81 -8.77 -30.87
C GLU A 17 -28.14 -9.83 -29.81
N LYS A 18 -28.59 -11.03 -30.22
CA LYS A 18 -28.79 -12.15 -29.29
C LYS A 18 -27.49 -12.61 -28.64
N ILE A 19 -26.40 -12.69 -29.40
CA ILE A 19 -25.09 -13.08 -28.86
C ILE A 19 -24.60 -12.03 -27.86
N LEU A 20 -24.72 -10.74 -28.18
CA LEU A 20 -24.34 -9.65 -27.27
C LEU A 20 -25.16 -9.67 -25.97
N TYR A 21 -26.46 -9.92 -26.06
CA TYR A 21 -27.32 -10.04 -24.87
C TYR A 21 -26.90 -11.22 -23.99
N ARG A 22 -26.63 -12.39 -24.58
CA ARG A 22 -26.13 -13.54 -23.82
C ARG A 22 -24.76 -13.27 -23.20
N TYR A 23 -23.92 -12.52 -23.90
CA TYR A 23 -22.59 -12.14 -23.44
C TYR A 23 -22.64 -11.20 -22.22
N THR A 24 -23.48 -10.16 -22.25
CA THR A 24 -23.67 -9.26 -21.10
C THR A 24 -24.19 -10.00 -19.88
N THR A 25 -25.19 -10.87 -20.05
CA THR A 25 -25.73 -11.66 -18.93
C THR A 25 -24.69 -12.62 -18.35
N ALA A 26 -23.85 -13.23 -19.19
CA ALA A 26 -22.78 -14.11 -18.71
C ALA A 26 -21.71 -13.34 -17.92
N LEU A 27 -21.35 -12.12 -18.34
CA LEU A 27 -20.45 -11.24 -17.58
C LEU A 27 -21.04 -10.85 -16.22
N GLU A 28 -22.30 -10.44 -16.17
CA GLU A 28 -23.00 -10.07 -14.93
C GLU A 28 -23.07 -11.24 -13.93
N GLN A 29 -23.18 -12.47 -14.43
CA GLN A 29 -23.28 -13.69 -13.61
C GLN A 29 -21.92 -14.32 -13.28
N GLY A 30 -20.82 -13.86 -13.88
CA GLY A 30 -19.50 -14.49 -13.77
C GLY A 30 -19.43 -15.87 -14.42
N ASP A 31 -20.23 -16.14 -15.46
CA ASP A 31 -20.20 -17.39 -16.22
C ASP A 31 -19.10 -17.37 -17.28
N ASP A 32 -17.88 -17.64 -16.83
CA ASP A 32 -16.66 -17.64 -17.66
C ASP A 32 -16.72 -18.66 -18.81
N GLU A 33 -17.38 -19.81 -18.61
CA GLU A 33 -17.50 -20.84 -19.64
C GLU A 33 -18.34 -20.33 -20.82
N THR A 34 -19.49 -19.72 -20.54
CA THR A 34 -20.33 -19.11 -21.58
C THR A 34 -19.61 -17.94 -22.25
N VAL A 35 -18.90 -17.10 -21.49
CA VAL A 35 -18.09 -15.99 -22.02
C VAL A 35 -17.06 -16.49 -23.04
N LEU A 36 -16.29 -17.52 -22.70
CA LEU A 36 -15.26 -18.07 -23.59
C LEU A 36 -15.85 -18.66 -24.88
N VAL A 37 -16.98 -19.37 -24.78
CA VAL A 37 -17.69 -19.92 -25.94
C VAL A 37 -18.14 -18.80 -26.87
N LEU A 38 -18.74 -17.73 -26.36
CA LEU A 38 -19.21 -16.62 -27.19
C LEU A 38 -18.06 -15.82 -27.81
N LEU A 39 -16.95 -15.63 -27.08
CA LEU A 39 -15.75 -14.98 -27.62
C LEU A 39 -15.13 -15.79 -28.77
N SER A 40 -15.18 -17.13 -28.70
CA SER A 40 -14.74 -17.99 -29.81
C SER A 40 -15.59 -17.81 -31.07
N GLN A 41 -16.91 -17.62 -30.91
CA GLN A 41 -17.82 -17.37 -32.02
C GLN A 41 -17.55 -16.01 -32.69
N ALA A 42 -17.19 -15.00 -31.90
CA ALA A 42 -16.85 -13.67 -32.38
C ALA A 42 -15.54 -13.60 -33.19
N GLN A 43 -14.67 -14.63 -33.14
CA GLN A 43 -13.42 -14.64 -33.92
C GLN A 43 -13.66 -14.51 -35.42
N ASN A 44 -14.79 -15.02 -35.91
CA ASN A 44 -15.17 -15.03 -37.33
C ASN A 44 -16.10 -13.86 -37.72
N ASP A 45 -16.49 -13.01 -36.77
CA ASP A 45 -17.35 -11.85 -37.01
C ASP A 45 -16.72 -10.58 -36.39
N PRO A 46 -16.00 -9.78 -37.19
CA PRO A 46 -15.32 -8.57 -36.71
C PRO A 46 -16.26 -7.54 -36.08
N VAL A 47 -17.51 -7.45 -36.56
CA VAL A 47 -18.50 -6.49 -36.04
C VAL A 47 -18.98 -6.93 -34.66
N LEU A 48 -19.22 -8.22 -34.49
CA LEU A 48 -19.58 -8.79 -33.19
C LEU A 48 -18.44 -8.64 -32.19
N LYS A 49 -17.21 -8.96 -32.60
CA LYS A 49 -16.01 -8.83 -31.77
C LYS A 49 -15.80 -7.41 -31.27
N GLN A 50 -15.96 -6.42 -32.14
CA GLN A 50 -15.83 -5.02 -31.75
C GLN A 50 -16.85 -4.65 -30.65
N LYS A 51 -18.13 -4.98 -30.85
CA LYS A 51 -19.18 -4.67 -29.88
C LYS A 51 -18.99 -5.41 -28.54
N MET A 52 -18.50 -6.65 -28.57
CA MET A 52 -18.18 -7.38 -27.35
C MET A 52 -17.05 -6.68 -26.58
N ASN A 53 -15.99 -6.23 -27.25
CA ASN A 53 -14.91 -5.48 -26.62
C ASN A 53 -15.41 -4.18 -25.96
N GLU A 54 -16.29 -3.43 -26.62
CA GLU A 54 -16.89 -2.21 -26.06
C GLU A 54 -17.65 -2.50 -24.74
N ILE A 55 -18.40 -3.60 -24.69
CA ILE A 55 -19.09 -4.06 -23.48
C ILE A 55 -18.09 -4.46 -22.40
N THR A 56 -17.05 -5.21 -22.75
CA THR A 56 -16.00 -5.65 -21.82
C THR A 56 -15.27 -4.46 -21.20
N GLU A 57 -14.90 -3.46 -22.01
CA GLU A 57 -14.23 -2.24 -21.55
C GLU A 57 -15.11 -1.47 -20.56
N TYR A 58 -16.40 -1.33 -20.86
CA TYR A 58 -17.35 -0.69 -19.95
C TYR A 58 -17.48 -1.46 -18.62
N PHE A 59 -17.68 -2.78 -18.69
CA PHE A 59 -17.85 -3.64 -17.51
C PHE A 59 -16.63 -3.62 -16.61
N TYR A 60 -15.41 -3.70 -17.16
CA TYR A 60 -14.18 -3.62 -16.37
C TYR A 60 -13.97 -2.22 -15.78
N ALA A 61 -14.34 -1.15 -16.48
CA ALA A 61 -14.23 0.19 -15.92
C ALA A 61 -15.11 0.35 -14.66
N GLU A 62 -16.35 -0.15 -14.71
CA GLU A 62 -17.30 -0.12 -13.60
C GLU A 62 -16.83 -0.98 -12.42
N VAL A 63 -16.44 -2.24 -12.68
CA VAL A 63 -15.93 -3.16 -11.64
C VAL A 63 -14.66 -2.64 -10.98
N VAL A 64 -13.75 -2.02 -11.74
CA VAL A 64 -12.51 -1.45 -11.19
C VAL A 64 -12.80 -0.25 -10.28
N GLU A 65 -13.80 0.57 -10.57
CA GLU A 65 -14.21 1.66 -9.68
C GLU A 65 -14.85 1.14 -8.39
N GLU A 66 -15.73 0.13 -8.47
CA GLU A 66 -16.35 -0.49 -7.29
C GLU A 66 -15.33 -1.18 -6.39
N ILE A 67 -14.38 -1.92 -6.96
CA ILE A 67 -13.31 -2.58 -6.19
C ILE A 67 -12.45 -1.54 -5.46
N LYS A 68 -12.05 -0.45 -6.13
CA LYS A 68 -11.27 0.61 -5.49
C LYS A 68 -12.02 1.25 -4.32
N ALA A 69 -13.31 1.52 -4.47
CA ALA A 69 -14.12 2.09 -3.39
C ALA A 69 -14.26 1.13 -2.19
N ALA A 70 -14.39 -0.17 -2.45
CA ALA A 70 -14.45 -1.20 -1.41
C ALA A 70 -13.10 -1.41 -0.70
N GLU A 71 -12.00 -1.42 -1.44
CA GLU A 71 -10.64 -1.50 -0.90
C GLU A 71 -10.29 -0.27 -0.05
N ASP A 72 -10.63 0.93 -0.50
CA ASP A 72 -10.41 2.17 0.27
C ASP A 72 -11.18 2.16 1.59
N LYS A 73 -12.41 1.65 1.58
CA LYS A 73 -13.20 1.49 2.81
C LYS A 73 -12.55 0.47 3.75
N LEU A 74 -12.11 -0.68 3.24
CA LEU A 74 -11.47 -1.71 4.04
C LEU A 74 -10.13 -1.23 4.63
N VAL A 75 -9.31 -0.53 3.85
CA VAL A 75 -8.06 0.09 4.33
C VAL A 75 -8.36 1.13 5.40
N ARG A 76 -9.40 1.96 5.22
CA ARG A 76 -9.81 2.95 6.21
C ARG A 76 -10.32 2.31 7.50
N ASP A 77 -11.15 1.28 7.40
CA ASP A 77 -11.71 0.58 8.55
C ASP A 77 -10.60 -0.17 9.32
N LEU A 78 -9.66 -0.80 8.61
CA LEU A 78 -8.49 -1.44 9.19
C LEU A 78 -7.57 -0.42 9.88
N ALA A 79 -7.34 0.74 9.25
CA ALA A 79 -6.56 1.83 9.84
C ALA A 79 -7.23 2.37 11.11
N LEU A 80 -8.55 2.55 11.11
CA LEU A 80 -9.30 2.98 12.29
C LEU A 80 -9.27 1.93 13.42
N GLN A 81 -9.40 0.65 13.09
CA GLN A 81 -9.27 -0.43 14.07
C GLN A 81 -7.89 -0.46 14.72
N HIS A 82 -6.82 -0.30 13.94
CA HIS A 82 -5.47 -0.26 14.49
C HIS A 82 -5.17 1.03 15.28
N ILE A 83 -5.72 2.18 14.86
CA ILE A 83 -5.60 3.42 15.63
C ILE A 83 -6.30 3.30 16.99
N GLN A 84 -7.50 2.72 17.05
CA GLN A 84 -8.25 2.53 18.30
C GLN A 84 -7.60 1.48 19.23
N GLN A 85 -6.89 0.49 18.67
CA GLN A 85 -6.12 -0.47 19.45
C GLN A 85 -4.82 0.09 20.05
N THR A 86 -4.47 1.36 19.76
CA THR A 86 -3.28 2.02 20.32
C THR A 86 -3.62 3.03 21.44
N GLU A 87 -4.78 2.88 22.09
CA GLU A 87 -5.20 3.74 23.22
C GLU A 87 -4.63 3.33 24.60
N GLU A 88 -3.58 2.52 24.66
CA GLU A 88 -2.63 2.64 25.76
C GLU A 88 -1.58 3.66 25.33
N PRO A 89 -1.48 4.85 25.96
CA PRO A 89 -0.46 5.83 25.67
C PRO A 89 0.90 5.37 26.22
N GLY A 90 1.38 4.24 25.72
CA GLY A 90 2.69 3.70 25.98
C GLY A 90 3.77 4.53 25.30
N GLU A 91 4.95 4.56 25.91
CA GLU A 91 6.16 5.17 25.36
C GLU A 91 6.36 4.72 23.90
N LEU A 92 6.75 5.65 23.03
CA LEU A 92 7.05 5.34 21.62
C LEU A 92 7.98 4.11 21.57
N PRO A 93 7.65 3.05 20.81
CA PRO A 93 8.42 1.80 20.81
C PRO A 93 9.88 2.09 20.49
N PRO A 94 10.88 1.45 21.12
CA PRO A 94 12.29 1.80 20.95
C PRO A 94 12.69 1.83 19.47
N LEU A 95 13.59 2.75 19.11
CA LEU A 95 14.04 2.89 17.72
C LEU A 95 14.80 1.60 17.35
N THR A 96 14.40 0.93 16.27
CA THR A 96 14.99 -0.35 15.86
C THR A 96 15.97 -0.19 14.71
N LEU A 97 16.76 -1.24 14.49
CA LEU A 97 17.60 -1.40 13.29
C LEU A 97 16.76 -1.18 12.01
N GLY A 98 15.56 -1.76 11.95
CA GLY A 98 14.64 -1.61 10.82
C GLY A 98 14.26 -0.17 10.53
N ASN A 99 14.02 0.67 11.56
CA ASN A 99 13.68 2.08 11.34
C ASN A 99 14.82 2.86 10.66
N VAL A 100 16.07 2.59 11.05
CA VAL A 100 17.24 3.28 10.48
C VAL A 100 17.53 2.78 9.07
N VAL A 101 17.41 1.47 8.84
CA VAL A 101 17.58 0.87 7.51
C VAL A 101 16.51 1.36 6.53
N ALA A 102 15.24 1.43 6.94
CA ALA A 102 14.17 1.98 6.11
C ALA A 102 14.43 3.45 5.73
N ARG A 103 14.97 4.24 6.67
CA ARG A 103 15.36 5.63 6.38
C ARG A 103 16.53 5.70 5.39
N LEU A 104 17.54 4.84 5.54
CA LEU A 104 18.65 4.73 4.61
C LEU A 104 18.19 4.29 3.21
N GLN A 105 17.21 3.39 3.11
CA GLN A 105 16.63 2.97 1.85
C GLN A 105 15.91 4.11 1.12
N ALA A 106 15.10 4.88 1.84
CA ALA A 106 14.39 6.03 1.28
C ALA A 106 15.36 7.08 0.70
N GLU A 107 16.52 7.27 1.33
CA GLU A 107 17.58 8.17 0.83
C GLU A 107 18.49 7.53 -0.22
N ALA A 108 18.64 6.20 -0.23
CA ALA A 108 19.36 5.50 -1.29
C ALA A 108 18.56 5.51 -2.61
N ALA A 109 17.23 5.51 -2.53
CA ALA A 109 16.33 5.62 -3.68
C ALA A 109 16.53 6.93 -4.48
N THR A 110 17.03 7.99 -3.84
CA THR A 110 17.31 9.28 -4.49
C THR A 110 18.72 9.39 -5.10
N GLY A 111 19.50 8.29 -5.16
CA GLY A 111 20.71 8.21 -5.98
C GLY A 111 22.05 8.30 -5.23
N GLY A 112 22.15 7.71 -4.03
CA GLY A 112 23.38 7.73 -3.23
C GLY A 112 24.46 6.70 -3.64
N PRO A 113 25.76 6.96 -3.37
CA PRO A 113 26.89 6.08 -3.72
C PRO A 113 26.94 4.75 -2.94
N LEU A 114 26.05 4.55 -1.97
CA LEU A 114 25.97 3.35 -1.12
C LEU A 114 24.71 2.52 -1.36
N ARG A 115 23.97 2.80 -2.44
CA ARG A 115 22.72 2.12 -2.77
C ARG A 115 22.87 0.60 -2.87
N LEU A 116 23.99 0.12 -3.42
CA LEU A 116 24.26 -1.32 -3.56
C LEU A 116 24.52 -1.98 -2.20
N GLU A 117 25.33 -1.38 -1.32
CA GLU A 117 25.56 -1.88 0.05
C GLU A 117 24.28 -1.86 0.89
N ILE A 118 23.43 -0.84 0.73
CA ILE A 118 22.15 -0.72 1.45
C ILE A 118 21.14 -1.76 0.96
N ASN A 119 21.07 -2.03 -0.34
CA ASN A 119 20.21 -3.07 -0.89
C ASN A 119 20.67 -4.48 -0.49
N GLN A 120 21.99 -4.70 -0.40
CA GLN A 120 22.54 -5.96 0.10
C GLN A 120 22.19 -6.17 1.58
N LEU A 121 22.29 -5.14 2.41
CA LEU A 121 21.82 -5.20 3.79
C LEU A 121 20.34 -5.56 3.86
N LEU A 122 19.48 -4.90 3.07
CA LEU A 122 18.03 -5.18 3.05
C LEU A 122 17.70 -6.62 2.65
N SER A 123 18.45 -7.19 1.70
CA SER A 123 18.24 -8.59 1.28
C SER A 123 18.64 -9.61 2.36
N GLN A 124 19.48 -9.21 3.31
CA GLN A 124 20.03 -10.08 4.35
C GLN A 124 19.39 -9.85 5.72
N VAL A 125 18.88 -8.64 5.98
CA VAL A 125 18.16 -8.29 7.20
C VAL A 125 16.82 -9.02 7.21
N SER A 126 16.78 -10.12 7.95
CA SER A 126 15.55 -10.86 8.23
C SER A 126 14.59 -10.02 9.07
N GLN A 127 13.29 -10.35 9.05
CA GLN A 127 12.28 -9.64 9.84
C GLN A 127 12.63 -9.61 11.34
N GLU A 128 13.25 -10.67 11.86
CA GLU A 128 13.73 -10.77 13.25
C GLU A 128 14.88 -9.80 13.56
N ALA A 129 15.79 -9.59 12.62
CA ALA A 129 16.87 -8.61 12.77
C ALA A 129 16.34 -7.16 12.70
N SER A 130 15.24 -6.93 11.99
CA SER A 130 14.60 -5.61 11.88
C SER A 130 13.97 -5.12 13.19
N SER A 131 13.61 -6.04 14.09
CA SER A 131 13.06 -5.72 15.42
C SER A 131 14.13 -5.49 16.51
N LEU A 132 15.42 -5.65 16.20
CA LEU A 132 16.48 -5.40 17.19
C LEU A 132 16.49 -3.92 17.61
N PRO A 133 16.36 -3.62 18.92
CA PRO A 133 16.42 -2.25 19.41
C PRO A 133 17.83 -1.69 19.24
N LEU A 134 17.93 -0.39 18.95
CA LEU A 134 19.21 0.30 18.92
C LEU A 134 19.79 0.40 20.33
N PRO A 135 21.13 0.28 20.47
CA PRO A 135 21.78 0.47 21.74
C PRO A 135 21.57 1.91 22.23
N ALA A 136 21.34 2.07 23.54
CA ALA A 136 21.22 3.38 24.18
C ALA A 136 22.43 4.29 23.91
N THR A 137 23.60 3.69 23.67
CA THR A 137 24.81 4.39 23.24
C THR A 137 25.10 4.10 21.76
N LEU A 138 24.94 5.11 20.90
CA LEU A 138 25.21 5.01 19.45
C LEU A 138 26.72 5.11 19.13
N SER A 139 27.56 4.44 19.92
CA SER A 139 29.01 4.37 19.67
C SER A 139 29.31 3.45 18.48
N GLN A 140 30.43 3.69 17.79
CA GLN A 140 30.81 2.87 16.63
C GLN A 140 31.05 1.39 17.02
N ALA A 141 31.55 1.14 18.23
CA ALA A 141 31.71 -0.21 18.76
C ALA A 141 30.36 -0.90 19.03
N ALA A 142 29.39 -0.18 19.60
CA ALA A 142 28.05 -0.71 19.86
C ALA A 142 27.29 -1.02 18.56
N ILE A 143 27.42 -0.16 17.54
CA ILE A 143 26.80 -0.40 16.22
C ILE A 143 27.47 -1.60 15.53
N LYS A 144 28.81 -1.72 15.60
CA LYS A 144 29.51 -2.92 15.09
C LYS A 144 29.04 -4.20 15.78
N PHE A 145 28.82 -4.16 17.09
CA PHE A 145 28.29 -5.28 17.85
C PHE A 145 26.86 -5.63 17.41
N LEU A 146 25.99 -4.64 17.23
CA LEU A 146 24.63 -4.84 16.76
C LEU A 146 24.57 -5.46 15.36
N PHE A 147 25.43 -5.01 14.45
CA PHE A 147 25.52 -5.61 13.11
C PHE A 147 26.02 -7.06 13.17
N ARG A 148 27.01 -7.35 14.04
CA ARG A 148 27.47 -8.73 14.27
C ARG A 148 26.38 -9.62 14.86
N GLN A 149 25.60 -9.09 15.82
CA GLN A 149 24.47 -9.79 16.43
C GLN A 149 23.38 -10.10 15.41
N ALA A 150 23.17 -9.19 14.46
CA ALA A 150 22.27 -9.39 13.33
C ALA A 150 22.86 -10.31 12.23
N GLY A 151 24.10 -10.78 12.36
CA GLY A 151 24.77 -11.67 11.41
C GLY A 151 25.46 -10.97 10.24
N PHE A 152 25.66 -9.65 10.31
CA PHE A 152 26.18 -8.84 9.21
C PHE A 152 27.57 -8.26 9.49
N THR A 153 28.33 -8.07 8.42
CA THR A 153 29.55 -7.26 8.42
C THR A 153 29.31 -6.07 7.51
N ALA A 154 29.43 -4.86 8.06
CA ALA A 154 29.22 -3.61 7.32
C ALA A 154 30.53 -2.84 7.19
N SER A 155 30.69 -2.12 6.07
CA SER A 155 31.81 -1.23 5.84
C SER A 155 31.85 -0.11 6.89
N ASP A 156 33.03 0.40 7.24
CA ASP A 156 33.15 1.53 8.18
C ASP A 156 32.42 2.79 7.70
N ARG A 157 32.31 2.97 6.38
CA ARG A 157 31.56 4.06 5.75
C ARG A 157 30.05 3.92 5.99
N LEU A 158 29.52 2.72 5.82
CA LEU A 158 28.11 2.40 6.07
C LEU A 158 27.76 2.52 7.55
N LEU A 159 28.63 2.05 8.45
CA LEU A 159 28.45 2.19 9.90
C LEU A 159 28.41 3.67 10.34
N LYS A 160 29.23 4.52 9.72
CA LYS A 160 29.23 5.97 9.99
C LYS A 160 27.91 6.63 9.57
N LEU A 161 27.41 6.31 8.38
CA LEU A 161 26.12 6.81 7.89
C LEU A 161 24.94 6.29 8.71
N PHE A 162 24.98 5.01 9.05
CA PHE A 162 24.00 4.41 9.94
C PHE A 162 23.93 5.15 11.28
N ARG A 163 25.08 5.44 11.89
CA ARG A 163 25.16 6.21 13.14
C ARG A 163 24.53 7.59 12.98
N GLU A 164 24.90 8.31 11.92
CA GLU A 164 24.39 9.65 11.65
C GLU A 164 22.85 9.66 11.55
N LYS A 165 22.28 8.67 10.87
CA LYS A 165 20.82 8.51 10.75
C LYS A 165 20.16 8.05 12.03
N ALA A 166 20.77 7.15 12.79
CA ALA A 166 20.28 6.75 14.10
C ALA A 166 20.23 7.95 15.07
N VAL A 167 21.26 8.81 15.06
CA VAL A 167 21.29 10.04 15.85
C VAL A 167 20.19 11.00 15.39
N PHE A 168 20.07 11.24 14.08
CA PHE A 168 19.04 12.12 13.53
C PHE A 168 17.62 11.67 13.90
N LEU A 169 17.33 10.37 13.78
CA LEU A 169 16.03 9.80 14.15
C LEU A 169 15.78 9.86 15.66
N SER A 170 16.81 9.66 16.48
CA SER A 170 16.72 9.79 17.94
C SER A 170 16.38 11.23 18.34
N MET A 171 17.07 12.22 17.76
CA MET A 171 16.79 13.65 17.98
C MET A 171 15.39 14.06 17.48
N GLY A 172 14.96 13.52 16.33
CA GLY A 172 13.61 13.74 15.81
C GLY A 172 12.53 13.24 16.76
N ARG A 173 12.75 12.06 17.37
CA ARG A 173 11.85 11.50 18.38
C ARG A 173 11.82 12.28 19.68
N GLU A 174 12.97 12.72 20.19
CA GLU A 174 13.02 13.57 21.39
C GLU A 174 12.23 14.87 21.19
N LYS A 175 12.37 15.51 20.01
CA LYS A 175 11.60 16.71 19.67
C LYS A 175 10.10 16.42 19.53
N GLY A 176 9.73 15.32 18.88
CA GLY A 176 8.34 14.87 18.78
C GLY A 176 7.73 14.56 20.15
N MET A 177 8.48 13.91 21.04
CA MET A 177 8.08 13.64 22.43
C MET A 177 7.89 14.92 23.23
N ALA A 178 8.77 15.90 23.08
CA ALA A 178 8.64 17.20 23.73
C ALA A 178 7.38 17.95 23.27
N GLN A 179 7.09 17.93 21.97
CA GLN A 179 5.87 18.53 21.41
C GLN A 179 4.60 17.84 21.88
N LEU A 180 4.60 16.50 21.90
CA LEU A 180 3.46 15.71 22.34
C LEU A 180 3.22 15.87 23.86
N ALA A 181 4.28 15.96 24.65
CA ALA A 181 4.20 16.29 26.08
C ALA A 181 3.64 17.71 26.31
N ALA A 182 4.03 18.70 25.49
CA ALA A 182 3.50 20.05 25.56
C ALA A 182 2.00 20.12 25.17
N ALA A 183 1.61 19.44 24.09
CA ALA A 183 0.21 19.32 23.67
C ALA A 183 -0.66 18.67 24.75
N ARG A 184 -0.14 17.61 25.41
CA ARG A 184 -0.81 16.97 26.56
C ARG A 184 -1.01 17.94 27.73
N ARG A 185 -0.02 18.77 28.06
CA ARG A 185 -0.15 19.78 29.12
C ARG A 185 -1.22 20.83 28.77
N GLN A 186 -1.29 21.27 27.52
CA GLN A 186 -2.33 22.20 27.05
C GLN A 186 -3.73 21.59 27.08
N ALA A 187 -3.90 20.35 26.59
CA ALA A 187 -5.18 19.65 26.62
C ALA A 187 -5.69 19.44 28.05
N ARG A 188 -4.81 19.05 28.98
CA ARG A 188 -5.14 18.91 30.41
C ARG A 188 -5.52 20.25 31.06
N ALA A 189 -4.82 21.33 30.73
CA ALA A 189 -5.14 22.66 31.24
C ALA A 189 -6.50 23.18 30.72
N ARG A 190 -6.85 22.88 29.47
CA ARG A 190 -8.14 23.24 28.86
C ARG A 190 -9.31 22.46 29.48
N ASN A 191 -9.17 21.15 29.66
CA ASN A 191 -10.19 20.34 30.33
C ASN A 191 -10.38 20.75 31.79
N LYS A 192 -9.32 21.17 32.49
CA LYS A 192 -9.41 21.67 33.87
C LYS A 192 -10.12 23.03 33.97
N LYS A 193 -10.04 23.88 32.94
CA LYS A 193 -10.83 25.13 32.89
C LYS A 193 -12.32 24.87 32.65
N LEU A 194 -12.65 23.97 31.73
CA LEU A 194 -14.04 23.62 31.42
C LEU A 194 -14.76 22.98 32.62
N GLN A 195 -14.07 22.16 33.41
CA GLN A 195 -14.62 21.56 34.63
C GLN A 195 -14.69 22.53 35.83
N GLY A 196 -14.02 23.69 35.76
CA GLY A 196 -14.07 24.72 36.80
C GLY A 196 -15.25 25.69 36.65
N GLU A 197 -15.82 25.79 35.44
CA GLU A 197 -16.97 26.66 35.14
C GLU A 197 -18.33 25.99 35.41
N GLU A 198 -18.37 24.66 35.59
CA GLU A 198 -19.60 23.92 35.96
C GLU A 198 -19.88 23.87 37.48
N HIS A 199 -19.00 24.45 38.30
CA HIS A 199 -19.13 24.46 39.77
C HIS A 199 -19.02 25.87 40.41
N SER A 200 -19.27 26.93 39.65
CA SER A 200 -19.54 28.28 40.18
C SER A 200 -20.92 28.76 39.74
#